data_AF-A0A5D2F2W7-F1
#
_entry.id   AF-A0A5D2F2W7-F1
#
_cell.length_a   1.000
_cell.length_b   1.000
_cell.length_c   1.000
_cell.angle_alpha   90.00
_cell.angle_beta   90.00
_cell.angle_gamma   90.00
#
_symmetry.space_group_name_H-M   'P 1'
#
loop_
_entity.id
_entity.type
_entity.pdbx_description
1 polymer ?
#
loop_
_entity_poly.entity_id
_entity_poly.type
_entity_poly.pdbx_seq_one_letter_code
_entity_poly.pdbx_strand_id
1 'polypeptide(L)'
;MDFVSGLPLSPRKKDAIWVIVDRLTNLAHFILVRMDYSLDNLAELYISEIVKLHGVPVSIISNRDPRFTSRFWEKLQEALGTQLYFSTAFHPQTDDQSERVIQVLEDMLRCCILEFEGNWERYLPLIEFAYNNNYQSSTKMAPYEALYGRKCRTPLYWTELSEKKIHWVDLIRETE
;
A
#
# COMPACT_ATOMS: atom_id res chain seq x y z
N MET A 1 -5.82 1.23 8.08
CA MET A 1 -4.45 1.70 8.34
C MET A 1 -3.99 1.05 9.62
N ASP A 2 -2.78 0.50 9.62
CA ASP A 2 -2.21 -0.19 10.78
C ASP A 2 -0.68 -0.11 10.78
N PHE A 3 -0.05 -0.41 11.91
CA PHE A 3 1.38 -0.53 12.06
C PHE A 3 1.79 -1.97 12.34
N VAL A 4 2.71 -2.50 11.54
CA VAL A 4 3.49 -3.68 11.91
C VAL A 4 4.72 -3.19 12.68
N SER A 5 4.82 -3.55 13.95
CA SER A 5 5.87 -3.09 14.87
C SER A 5 6.70 -4.26 15.42
N GLY A 6 7.79 -3.95 16.12
CA GLY A 6 8.67 -4.97 16.71
C GLY A 6 9.63 -5.60 15.69
N LEU A 7 9.86 -4.94 14.57
CA LEU A 7 10.85 -5.38 13.58
C LEU A 7 12.28 -5.08 14.08
N PRO A 8 13.28 -5.89 13.70
CA PRO A 8 14.68 -5.58 13.99
C PRO A 8 15.05 -4.20 13.45
N LEU A 9 15.76 -3.42 14.26
CA LEU A 9 16.16 -2.06 13.90
C LEU A 9 17.01 -2.09 12.62
N SER A 10 16.54 -1.39 11.59
CA SER A 10 17.22 -1.33 10.30
C SER A 10 18.47 -0.43 10.33
N PRO A 11 19.36 -0.48 9.32
CA PRO A 11 20.50 0.43 9.21
C PRO A 11 20.10 1.92 9.20
N ARG A 12 18.93 2.26 8.65
CA ARG A 12 18.37 3.63 8.70
C ARG A 12 17.52 3.90 9.95
N LYS A 13 17.65 3.03 10.97
CA LYS A 13 16.98 3.12 12.27
C LYS A 13 15.46 3.02 12.19
N LYS A 14 14.91 2.28 11.24
CA LYS A 14 13.45 1.99 11.14
C LYS A 14 13.13 0.71 11.91
N ASP A 15 12.01 0.68 12.62
CA ASP A 15 11.60 -0.43 13.49
C ASP A 15 10.14 -0.87 13.29
N ALA A 16 9.44 -0.23 12.34
CA ALA A 16 8.06 -0.53 12.02
C ALA A 16 7.72 -0.21 10.56
N ILE A 17 6.62 -0.79 10.09
CA ILE A 17 6.02 -0.55 8.78
C ILE A 17 4.61 0.00 9.02
N TRP A 18 4.30 1.15 8.42
CA TRP A 18 2.94 1.66 8.35
C TRP A 18 2.26 1.10 7.09
N VAL A 19 1.23 0.30 7.32
CA VAL A 19 0.45 -0.37 6.29
C VAL A 19 -0.82 0.43 6.01
N ILE A 20 -0.96 0.86 4.76
CA ILE A 20 -2.12 1.61 4.27
C ILE A 20 -2.66 0.88 3.05
N VAL A 21 -3.93 0.48 3.10
CA VAL A 21 -4.57 -0.32 2.06
C VAL A 21 -5.74 0.46 1.50
N ASP A 22 -5.78 0.63 0.19
CA ASP A 22 -6.97 1.11 -0.51
C ASP A 22 -8.01 -0.02 -0.56
N ARG A 23 -9.20 0.25 -0.01
CA ARG A 23 -10.24 -0.79 0.14
C ARG A 23 -10.88 -1.20 -1.17
N LEU A 24 -10.83 -0.34 -2.19
CA LEU A 24 -11.46 -0.61 -3.49
C LEU A 24 -10.58 -1.52 -4.34
N THR A 25 -9.30 -1.18 -4.48
CA THR A 25 -8.35 -1.90 -5.34
C THR A 25 -7.53 -2.93 -4.59
N ASN A 26 -7.58 -2.93 -3.25
CA ASN A 26 -6.66 -3.64 -2.35
C ASN A 26 -5.19 -3.30 -2.58
N LEU A 27 -4.90 -2.14 -3.16
CA LEU A 27 -3.53 -1.65 -3.29
C LEU A 27 -2.99 -1.31 -1.90
N ALA A 28 -1.82 -1.85 -1.57
CA ALA A 28 -1.16 -1.62 -0.30
C ALA A 28 0.08 -0.73 -0.46
N HIS A 29 0.29 0.15 0.51
CA HIS A 29 1.53 0.89 0.74
C HIS A 29 2.17 0.38 2.01
N PHE A 30 3.46 0.07 1.95
CA PHE A 30 4.28 -0.38 3.06
C PHE A 30 5.35 0.67 3.35
N ILE A 31 5.03 1.60 4.26
CA ILE A 31 5.87 2.77 4.52
C ILE A 31 6.80 2.51 5.71
N LEU A 32 8.09 2.71 5.53
CA LEU A 32 9.09 2.59 6.60
C LEU A 32 8.96 3.71 7.64
N VAL A 33 8.64 3.35 8.88
CA VAL A 33 8.46 4.30 9.98
C VAL A 33 9.33 3.94 11.19
N ARG A 34 9.42 4.88 12.13
CA ARG A 34 9.87 4.60 13.49
C ARG A 34 8.68 4.71 14.43
N MET A 35 8.61 3.85 15.42
CA MET A 35 7.53 3.89 16.42
C MET A 35 7.59 5.14 17.30
N ASP A 36 8.76 5.77 17.42
CA ASP A 36 8.97 7.02 18.14
C ASP A 36 8.77 8.29 17.29
N TYR A 37 8.31 8.16 16.05
CA TYR A 37 7.97 9.31 15.23
C TYR A 37 6.88 10.15 15.88
N SER A 38 7.11 11.46 15.89
CA SER A 38 6.10 12.44 16.26
C SER A 38 4.96 12.45 15.23
N LEU A 39 3.80 12.94 15.66
CA LEU A 39 2.61 12.95 14.82
C LEU A 39 2.73 13.89 13.62
N ASP A 40 3.53 14.96 13.74
CA ASP A 40 3.91 15.85 12.63
C ASP A 40 4.69 15.09 11.55
N ASN A 41 5.72 14.34 11.93
CA ASN A 41 6.47 13.48 10.98
C ASN A 41 5.57 12.44 10.30
N LEU A 42 4.63 11.83 11.04
CA LEU A 42 3.66 10.90 10.46
C LEU A 42 2.69 11.60 9.50
N ALA A 43 2.25 12.82 9.80
CA ALA A 43 1.39 13.61 8.92
C ALA A 43 2.10 13.99 7.62
N GLU A 44 3.37 14.43 7.70
CA GLU A 44 4.18 14.74 6.52
C GLU A 44 4.36 13.50 5.64
N LEU A 45 4.70 12.35 6.24
CA LEU A 45 4.80 11.07 5.52
C LEU A 45 3.49 10.65 4.88
N TYR A 46 2.37 10.80 5.58
CA TYR A 46 1.06 10.49 5.04
C TYR A 46 0.74 11.34 3.80
N ILE A 47 1.06 12.63 3.83
CA ILE A 47 0.87 13.51 2.69
C ILE A 47 1.83 13.13 1.55
N SER A 48 3.11 12.89 1.84
CA SER A 48 4.13 12.61 0.84
C SER A 48 3.96 11.27 0.15
N GLU A 49 3.51 10.25 0.87
CA GLU A 49 3.42 8.88 0.37
C GLU A 49 2.01 8.51 -0.11
N ILE A 50 0.95 9.02 0.54
CA ILE A 50 -0.42 8.62 0.21
C ILE A 50 -1.16 9.72 -0.52
N VAL A 51 -1.32 10.89 0.09
CA VAL A 51 -2.16 11.97 -0.47
C VAL A 51 -1.61 12.43 -1.82
N LYS A 52 -0.29 12.53 -1.97
CA LYS A 52 0.39 12.84 -3.25
C LYS A 52 0.00 11.87 -4.38
N LEU A 53 -0.21 10.59 -4.08
CA LEU A 53 -0.46 9.57 -5.08
C LEU A 53 -1.95 9.37 -5.38
N HIS A 54 -2.79 9.39 -4.34
CA HIS A 54 -4.19 8.98 -4.44
C HIS A 54 -5.20 10.10 -4.15
N GLY A 55 -4.71 11.26 -3.73
CA GLY A 55 -5.55 12.32 -3.18
C GLY A 55 -5.98 12.05 -1.74
N VAL A 56 -6.88 12.90 -1.23
CA VAL A 56 -7.42 12.75 0.12
C VAL A 56 -8.54 11.71 0.10
N PRO A 57 -8.47 10.65 0.94
CA PRO A 57 -9.52 9.65 1.01
C PRO A 57 -10.79 10.21 1.64
N VAL A 58 -11.95 9.73 1.21
CA VAL A 58 -13.24 10.11 1.80
C VAL A 58 -13.36 9.61 3.24
N SER A 59 -12.86 8.39 3.50
CA SER A 59 -12.84 7.82 4.85
C SER A 59 -11.63 6.93 5.08
N ILE A 60 -11.24 6.81 6.35
CA ILE A 60 -10.17 5.93 6.81
C ILE A 60 -10.74 5.04 7.91
N ILE A 61 -10.43 3.75 7.84
CA ILE A 61 -10.58 2.83 8.97
C ILE A 61 -9.18 2.54 9.51
N SER A 62 -8.98 2.73 10.80
CA SER A 62 -7.75 2.35 11.49
C SER A 62 -8.05 1.55 12.76
N ASN A 63 -7.06 0.88 13.30
CA ASN A 63 -7.16 0.37 14.66
C ASN A 63 -7.14 1.51 15.68
N ARG A 64 -7.27 1.15 16.96
CA ARG A 64 -7.30 2.10 18.09
C ARG A 64 -5.89 2.46 18.59
N ASP A 65 -4.88 2.41 17.72
CA ASP A 65 -3.55 2.87 18.10
C ASP A 65 -3.60 4.33 18.61
N PRO A 66 -2.90 4.67 19.71
CA PRO A 66 -2.87 6.04 20.26
C PRO A 66 -2.52 7.12 19.24
N ARG A 67 -1.75 6.81 18.20
CA ARG A 67 -1.40 7.75 17.14
C ARG A 67 -2.62 8.15 16.32
N PHE A 68 -3.48 7.19 15.98
CA PHE A 68 -4.70 7.44 15.20
C PHE A 68 -5.84 8.01 16.04
N THR A 69 -5.90 7.69 17.33
CA THR A 69 -6.90 8.23 18.27
C THR A 69 -6.51 9.59 18.86
N SER A 70 -5.32 10.10 18.53
CA SER A 70 -4.86 11.39 19.01
C SER A 70 -5.72 12.55 18.47
N ARG A 71 -5.91 13.58 19.29
CA ARG A 71 -6.62 14.81 18.89
C ARG A 71 -5.98 15.48 17.67
N PHE A 72 -4.65 15.40 17.56
CA PHE A 72 -3.93 15.95 16.41
C PHE A 72 -4.33 15.22 15.13
N TRP A 73 -4.31 13.89 15.13
CA TRP A 73 -4.67 13.09 13.95
C TRP A 73 -6.14 13.27 13.57
N GLU A 74 -7.04 13.28 14.56
CA GLU A 74 -8.46 13.59 14.36
C GLU A 74 -8.65 14.95 13.67
N LYS A 75 -8.00 16.00 14.18
CA LYS A 75 -8.11 17.35 13.60
C LYS A 75 -7.46 17.48 12.23
N LEU A 76 -6.37 16.77 11.98
CA LEU A 76 -5.76 16.69 10.65
C LEU A 76 -6.75 16.09 9.63
N GLN A 77 -7.37 14.96 9.96
CA GLN A 77 -8.33 14.30 9.06
C GLN A 77 -9.60 15.14 8.86
N GLU A 78 -10.12 15.79 9.91
CA GLU A 78 -11.23 16.74 9.81
C GLU A 78 -10.89 17.90 8.86
N ALA A 79 -9.70 18.48 8.97
CA ALA A 79 -9.26 19.58 8.11
C ALA A 79 -9.08 19.16 6.64
N LEU A 80 -8.69 17.91 6.41
CA LEU A 80 -8.61 17.32 5.06
C LEU A 80 -10.00 16.93 4.51
N GLY A 81 -11.03 16.88 5.36
CA GLY A 81 -12.38 16.42 4.97
C GLY A 81 -12.55 14.90 4.99
N THR A 82 -11.65 14.18 5.65
CA THR A 82 -11.67 12.72 5.77
C THR A 82 -12.46 12.27 6.99
N GLN A 83 -13.35 11.29 6.83
CA GLN A 83 -14.03 10.65 7.96
C GLN A 83 -13.17 9.55 8.58
N LEU A 84 -12.86 9.66 9.88
CA LEU A 84 -12.07 8.65 10.59
C LEU A 84 -12.97 7.68 11.36
N TYR A 85 -12.80 6.39 11.09
CA TYR A 85 -13.48 5.29 11.76
C TYR A 85 -12.46 4.37 12.43
N PHE A 86 -12.86 3.76 13.54
CA PHE A 86 -12.00 2.85 14.29
C PHE A 86 -12.55 1.43 14.26
N SER A 87 -11.70 0.45 13.97
CA SER A 87 -12.06 -0.96 14.15
C SER A 87 -12.33 -1.25 15.63
N THR A 88 -13.25 -2.19 15.89
CA THR A 88 -13.50 -2.71 17.23
C THR A 88 -12.79 -4.04 17.35
N ALA A 89 -12.24 -4.35 18.53
CA ALA A 89 -11.48 -5.58 18.80
C ALA A 89 -12.26 -6.90 18.57
N PHE A 90 -13.55 -6.82 18.20
CA PHE A 90 -14.45 -7.96 18.01
C PHE A 90 -15.38 -7.82 16.79
N HIS A 91 -15.13 -6.88 15.85
CA HIS A 91 -15.83 -6.86 14.54
C HIS A 91 -14.83 -6.96 13.39
N PRO A 92 -14.53 -8.20 12.95
CA PRO A 92 -13.58 -8.47 11.86
C PRO A 92 -13.95 -7.73 10.57
N GLN A 93 -15.24 -7.55 10.26
CA GLN A 93 -15.71 -7.02 8.97
C GLN A 93 -15.10 -5.68 8.52
N THR A 94 -14.65 -4.84 9.44
CA THR A 94 -14.10 -3.51 9.12
C THR A 94 -12.58 -3.50 8.95
N ASP A 95 -11.86 -4.43 9.60
CA ASP A 95 -10.38 -4.54 9.58
C ASP A 95 -9.87 -5.77 8.82
N ASP A 96 -10.77 -6.67 8.40
CA ASP A 96 -10.47 -7.93 7.71
C ASP A 96 -9.57 -7.76 6.48
N GLN A 97 -9.67 -6.61 5.78
CA GLN A 97 -8.82 -6.33 4.63
C GLN A 97 -7.39 -6.04 5.05
N SER A 98 -7.16 -5.11 5.99
CA SER A 98 -5.82 -4.77 6.49
C SER A 98 -5.15 -5.97 7.14
N GLU A 99 -5.89 -6.72 7.97
CA GLU A 99 -5.35 -7.90 8.67
C GLU A 99 -4.82 -8.95 7.70
N ARG A 100 -5.56 -9.26 6.63
CA ARG A 100 -5.11 -10.20 5.59
C ARG A 100 -3.87 -9.67 4.86
N VAL A 101 -3.83 -8.38 4.54
CA VAL A 101 -2.65 -7.77 3.91
C VAL A 101 -1.43 -7.86 4.83
N ILE A 102 -1.61 -7.59 6.12
CA ILE A 102 -0.55 -7.67 7.13
C ILE A 102 -0.02 -9.10 7.26
N GLN A 103 -0.89 -10.11 7.28
CA GLN A 103 -0.46 -11.51 7.30
C GLN A 103 0.39 -11.87 6.08
N VAL A 104 -0.03 -11.47 4.88
CA VAL A 104 0.75 -11.69 3.66
C VAL A 104 2.09 -10.95 3.71
N LEU A 105 2.09 -9.70 4.20
CA LEU A 105 3.31 -8.92 4.40
C LEU A 105 4.28 -9.62 5.38
N GLU A 106 3.78 -10.11 6.53
CA GLU A 106 4.60 -10.84 7.49
C GLU A 106 5.22 -12.10 6.89
N ASP A 107 4.45 -12.87 6.12
CA ASP A 107 4.95 -14.07 5.44
C ASP A 107 6.02 -13.73 4.41
N MET A 108 5.82 -12.68 3.60
CA MET A 108 6.82 -12.19 2.65
C MET A 108 8.08 -11.71 3.38
N LEU A 109 7.94 -10.99 4.49
CA LEU A 109 9.07 -10.55 5.32
C LEU A 109 9.84 -11.72 5.93
N ARG A 110 9.14 -12.77 6.42
CA ARG A 110 9.79 -13.99 6.93
C ARG A 110 10.66 -14.64 5.86
N CYS A 111 10.15 -14.79 4.64
CA CYS A 111 10.93 -15.30 3.51
C CYS A 111 12.14 -14.39 3.22
N CYS A 112 11.95 -13.07 3.16
CA CYS A 112 13.04 -12.14 2.88
C CYS A 112 14.13 -12.13 3.96
N ILE A 113 13.77 -12.24 5.25
CA ILE A 113 14.74 -12.25 6.35
C ILE A 113 15.61 -13.52 6.29
N LEU A 114 15.01 -14.68 5.98
CA LEU A 114 15.71 -15.95 5.87
C LEU A 114 16.68 -15.97 4.68
N GLU A 115 16.30 -15.40 3.54
CA GLU A 115 17.09 -15.43 2.30
C GLU A 115 18.11 -14.30 2.18
N PHE A 116 17.88 -13.14 2.81
CA PHE A 116 18.67 -11.92 2.57
C PHE A 116 19.28 -11.29 3.83
N GLU A 117 19.76 -12.13 4.76
CA GLU A 117 20.57 -11.73 5.92
C GLU A 117 19.91 -10.65 6.81
N GLY A 118 18.57 -10.64 6.89
CA GLY A 118 17.84 -9.71 7.76
C GLY A 118 17.75 -8.26 7.26
N ASN A 119 18.15 -7.94 6.03
CA ASN A 119 18.02 -6.57 5.48
C ASN A 119 16.61 -6.30 4.91
N TRP A 120 15.58 -6.52 5.73
CA TRP A 120 14.17 -6.39 5.34
C TRP A 120 13.84 -4.98 4.79
N GLU A 121 14.48 -3.93 5.31
CA GLU A 121 14.28 -2.54 4.88
C GLU A 121 14.53 -2.36 3.38
N ARG A 122 15.63 -2.92 2.88
CA ARG A 122 16.03 -2.80 1.47
C ARG A 122 15.02 -3.46 0.53
N TYR A 123 14.37 -4.53 0.97
CA TYR A 123 13.46 -5.32 0.16
C TYR A 123 12.01 -4.86 0.27
N LEU A 124 11.65 -4.00 1.22
CA LEU A 124 10.27 -3.56 1.39
C LEU A 124 9.63 -2.99 0.11
N PRO A 125 10.31 -2.17 -0.71
CA PRO A 125 9.75 -1.73 -2.00
C PRO A 125 9.47 -2.88 -2.97
N LEU A 126 10.29 -3.93 -2.96
CA LEU A 126 10.09 -5.12 -3.79
C LEU A 126 8.97 -6.01 -3.26
N ILE A 127 8.79 -6.09 -1.94
CA ILE A 127 7.67 -6.77 -1.29
C ILE A 127 6.36 -6.07 -1.67
N GLU A 128 6.31 -4.74 -1.55
CA GLU A 128 5.14 -3.95 -1.96
C GLU A 128 4.82 -4.14 -3.44
N PHE A 129 5.84 -4.07 -4.30
CA PHE A 129 5.70 -4.31 -5.72
C PHE A 129 5.17 -5.73 -6.01
N ALA A 130 5.72 -6.75 -5.36
CA ALA A 130 5.28 -8.13 -5.56
C ALA A 130 3.84 -8.34 -5.07
N TYR A 131 3.47 -7.78 -3.92
CA TYR A 131 2.10 -7.83 -3.41
C TYR A 131 1.10 -7.17 -4.38
N ASN A 132 1.37 -5.92 -4.79
CA ASN A 132 0.47 -5.14 -5.64
C ASN A 132 0.34 -5.67 -7.07
N ASN A 133 1.29 -6.49 -7.53
CA ASN A 133 1.25 -7.12 -8.85
C ASN A 133 0.77 -8.56 -8.82
N ASN A 134 0.51 -9.13 -7.64
CA ASN A 134 -0.03 -10.47 -7.53
C ASN A 134 -1.55 -10.46 -7.72
N TYR A 135 -2.07 -11.52 -8.34
CA TYR A 135 -3.50 -11.68 -8.57
C TYR A 135 -4.24 -11.81 -7.24
N GLN A 136 -5.29 -11.02 -7.06
CA GLN A 136 -6.18 -11.13 -5.90
C GLN A 136 -7.52 -11.72 -6.30
N SER A 137 -7.94 -12.77 -5.57
CA SER A 137 -9.20 -13.46 -5.82
C SER A 137 -10.43 -12.59 -5.56
N SER A 138 -10.34 -11.64 -4.61
CA SER A 138 -11.41 -10.71 -4.24
C SER A 138 -11.73 -9.71 -5.35
N THR A 139 -10.72 -9.17 -6.03
CA THR A 139 -10.86 -8.18 -7.12
C THR A 139 -10.77 -8.79 -8.50
N LYS A 140 -10.40 -10.08 -8.61
CA LYS A 140 -10.20 -10.83 -9.86
C LYS A 140 -9.15 -10.21 -10.80
N MET A 141 -8.22 -9.45 -10.24
CA MET A 141 -7.09 -8.83 -10.93
C MET A 141 -6.01 -8.47 -9.90
N ALA A 142 -4.85 -8.01 -10.37
CA ALA A 142 -3.84 -7.46 -9.47
C ALA A 142 -4.24 -6.05 -9.00
N PRO A 143 -3.92 -5.63 -7.75
CA PRO A 143 -4.18 -4.27 -7.29
C PRO A 143 -3.64 -3.17 -8.20
N TYR A 144 -2.45 -3.38 -8.78
CA TYR A 144 -1.87 -2.50 -9.78
C TYR A 144 -2.77 -2.35 -11.00
N GLU A 145 -3.32 -3.47 -11.50
CA GLU A 145 -4.22 -3.47 -12.65
C GLU A 145 -5.54 -2.79 -12.33
N ALA A 146 -6.09 -3.02 -11.13
CA ALA A 146 -7.29 -2.35 -10.65
C ALA A 146 -7.12 -0.82 -10.55
N LEU A 147 -5.96 -0.35 -10.08
CA LEU A 147 -5.69 1.08 -9.93
C LEU A 147 -5.40 1.77 -11.26
N TYR A 148 -4.52 1.19 -12.08
CA TYR A 148 -4.02 1.85 -13.30
C TYR A 148 -4.75 1.46 -14.58
N GLY A 149 -5.70 0.52 -14.52
CA GLY A 149 -6.45 0.01 -15.67
C GLY A 149 -5.58 -0.77 -16.67
N ARG A 150 -4.38 -1.21 -16.27
CA ARG A 150 -3.46 -1.97 -17.11
C ARG A 150 -2.58 -2.90 -16.27
N LYS A 151 -2.21 -4.03 -16.84
CA LYS A 151 -1.22 -4.93 -16.24
C LYS A 151 0.13 -4.25 -16.07
N CYS A 152 0.80 -4.54 -14.96
CA CYS A 152 2.15 -4.08 -14.73
C CYS A 152 3.12 -4.75 -15.70
N ARG A 153 4.06 -3.98 -16.23
CA ARG A 153 5.15 -4.52 -17.04
C ARG A 153 6.26 -4.99 -16.10
N THR A 154 6.53 -6.28 -16.11
CA THR A 154 7.66 -6.85 -15.37
C THR A 154 8.72 -7.30 -16.38
N PRO A 155 10.02 -7.34 -16.00
CA PRO A 155 11.07 -7.85 -16.87
C PRO A 155 10.82 -9.29 -17.36
N LEU A 156 10.02 -10.06 -16.62
CA LEU A 156 9.61 -11.43 -16.97
C LEU A 156 8.56 -11.49 -18.09
N TYR A 157 7.86 -10.38 -18.36
CA TYR A 157 6.76 -10.27 -19.33
C TYR A 157 7.01 -9.21 -20.43
N TRP A 158 8.27 -8.89 -20.73
CA TRP A 158 8.62 -7.90 -21.76
C TRP A 158 8.17 -8.31 -23.18
N THR A 159 7.95 -9.61 -23.41
CA THR A 159 7.74 -10.21 -24.73
C THR A 159 6.33 -9.98 -25.32
N GLU A 160 5.28 -9.76 -24.52
CA GLU A 160 3.91 -9.66 -25.07
C GLU A 160 3.60 -8.31 -25.75
N LEU A 161 4.46 -7.30 -25.58
CA LEU A 161 4.27 -5.99 -26.21
C LEU A 161 4.85 -5.87 -27.61
N SER A 162 5.60 -6.86 -28.10
CA SER A 162 6.00 -6.89 -29.50
C SER A 162 4.93 -7.44 -30.46
N GLU A 163 3.80 -7.97 -29.95
CA GLU A 163 2.79 -8.65 -30.78
C GLU A 163 1.41 -8.00 -30.84
N LYS A 164 1.25 -6.78 -30.34
CA LYS A 164 0.19 -5.90 -30.87
C LYS A 164 0.84 -4.86 -31.76
N LYS A 165 1.10 -5.28 -33.00
CA LYS A 165 1.29 -4.41 -34.15
C LYS A 165 0.03 -3.54 -34.24
N ILE A 166 0.04 -2.39 -33.57
CA ILE A 166 -1.07 -1.47 -33.62
C ILE A 166 -1.09 -0.94 -35.07
N HIS A 167 -2.05 -1.42 -35.85
CA HIS A 167 -2.38 -0.89 -37.17
C HIS A 167 -3.00 0.51 -37.00
N TRP A 168 -2.24 1.47 -36.46
CA TRP A 168 -2.62 2.88 -36.44
C TRP A 168 -2.62 3.49 -37.85
N VAL A 169 -1.91 2.87 -38.78
CA VAL A 169 -1.75 3.37 -40.16
C VAL A 169 -3.03 3.17 -40.99
N ASP A 170 -3.89 2.21 -40.64
CA ASP A 170 -5.09 1.92 -41.42
C ASP A 170 -6.29 2.80 -41.05
N LEU A 171 -6.33 3.36 -39.82
CA LEU A 171 -7.44 4.24 -39.38
C LEU A 171 -7.39 5.65 -40.00
N ILE A 172 -6.23 6.08 -40.51
CA ILE A 172 -6.06 7.42 -41.10
C ILE A 172 -6.51 7.45 -42.57
N ARG A 173 -6.60 6.29 -43.24
CA ARG A 173 -7.00 6.17 -44.64
C ARG A 173 -8.51 6.03 -44.88
N GLU A 174 -9.33 5.88 -43.83
CA GLU A 174 -10.80 5.83 -43.96
C GLU A 174 -11.48 7.18 -43.68
N THR A 175 -10.70 8.22 -43.42
CA THR A 175 -11.18 9.60 -43.18
C THR A 175 -10.77 10.60 -44.25
N GLU A 176 -10.33 10.14 -45.43
CA GLU A 176 -10.25 10.96 -46.66
C GLU A 176 -11.32 10.56 -47.68
#